data_AF-A0A519KHQ5-F1
#
_entry.id   AF-A0A519KHQ5-F1
#
_cell.length_a   1.000
_cell.length_b   1.000
_cell.length_c   1.000
_cell.angle_alpha   90.00
_cell.angle_beta   90.00
_cell.angle_gamma   90.00
#
_symmetry.space_group_name_H-M   'P 1'
#
loop_
_entity.id
_entity.type
_entity.pdbx_description
1 polymer ?
#
loop_
_entity_poly.entity_id
_entity_poly.type
_entity_poly.pdbx_seq_one_letter_code
_entity_poly.pdbx_strand_id
1 'polypeptide(L)'
;MSDKPATTAFQMKYLFLFMLSAISVVAYSQDTIFLRENNIEFKAKVTEVTDEVIKYKKWENLDGPTYNLNISSISKIRYKNGQEDNFSATGTDATNPIVQSASALAPSKINTFPLASGYPKVGLVNVPYWFENGAITELEKADYTRNKQHSGAWGRMWVITVAGIASNIRLPKQDPLQFIIQLDDPKGNPFSICELHLCEVKAQRQFIDTKKGMHGEVKQEAIKLDAKALNDTGLYMLAPAKKLAKGEYIFTITDDSEVYAFSIGK
;
A
#
# COMPACT_ATOMS: atom_id res chain seq x y z
N MET A 1 -30.69 -69.64 -9.26
CA MET A 1 -31.04 -68.45 -8.46
C MET A 1 -30.16 -67.32 -8.97
N SER A 2 -30.78 -66.27 -9.51
CA SER A 2 -30.12 -65.18 -10.23
C SER A 2 -29.41 -64.22 -9.27
N ASP A 3 -28.10 -64.04 -9.45
CA ASP A 3 -27.29 -63.03 -8.77
C ASP A 3 -27.85 -61.62 -9.03
N LYS A 4 -28.22 -60.89 -7.98
CA LYS A 4 -28.47 -59.44 -8.06
C LYS A 4 -27.22 -58.69 -7.58
N PRO A 5 -26.76 -57.67 -8.31
CA PRO A 5 -25.36 -57.29 -8.26
C PRO A 5 -25.09 -56.26 -7.16
N ALA A 6 -23.80 -56.10 -6.83
CA ALA A 6 -23.22 -55.05 -5.98
C ALA A 6 -23.37 -53.63 -6.58
N THR A 7 -24.53 -53.31 -7.15
CA THR A 7 -24.80 -52.09 -7.91
C THR A 7 -25.15 -50.91 -7.01
N THR A 8 -25.65 -51.14 -5.79
CA THR A 8 -26.15 -50.07 -4.91
C THR A 8 -25.04 -49.19 -4.32
N ALA A 9 -23.88 -49.74 -3.97
CA ALA A 9 -22.75 -48.97 -3.44
C ALA A 9 -22.00 -48.18 -4.53
N PHE A 10 -21.87 -48.77 -5.73
CA PHE A 10 -21.26 -48.11 -6.88
C PHE A 10 -22.12 -46.91 -7.31
N GLN A 11 -23.44 -47.09 -7.40
CA GLN A 11 -24.39 -46.04 -7.78
C GLN A 11 -24.46 -44.87 -6.77
N MET A 12 -24.34 -45.13 -5.46
CA MET A 12 -24.26 -44.05 -4.45
C MET A 12 -22.98 -43.22 -4.55
N LYS A 13 -21.85 -43.81 -4.95
CA LYS A 13 -20.59 -43.08 -5.16
C LYS A 13 -20.67 -42.12 -6.35
N TYR A 14 -21.32 -42.53 -7.45
CA TYR A 14 -21.53 -41.64 -8.60
C TYR A 14 -22.58 -40.57 -8.33
N LEU A 15 -23.61 -40.87 -7.52
CA LEU A 15 -24.58 -39.86 -7.08
C LEU A 15 -23.92 -38.79 -6.20
N PHE A 16 -23.02 -39.18 -5.29
CA PHE A 16 -22.23 -38.23 -4.49
C PHE A 16 -21.27 -37.41 -5.36
N LEU A 17 -20.62 -38.03 -6.34
CA LEU A 17 -19.71 -37.34 -7.28
C LEU A 17 -20.47 -36.35 -8.19
N PHE A 18 -21.68 -36.69 -8.61
CA PHE A 18 -22.58 -35.82 -9.37
C PHE A 18 -23.09 -34.64 -8.52
N MET A 19 -23.35 -34.87 -7.23
CA MET A 19 -23.74 -33.81 -6.29
C MET A 19 -22.58 -32.84 -6.00
N LEU A 20 -21.33 -33.33 -5.95
CA LEU A 20 -20.13 -32.48 -5.86
C LEU A 20 -19.88 -31.69 -7.16
N SER A 21 -20.18 -32.23 -8.33
CA SER A 21 -20.00 -31.52 -9.60
C SER A 21 -21.06 -30.44 -9.85
N ALA A 22 -22.23 -30.55 -9.21
CA ALA A 22 -23.31 -29.56 -9.33
C ALA A 22 -23.03 -28.24 -8.56
N ILE A 23 -22.02 -28.19 -7.68
CA ILE A 23 -21.62 -27.00 -6.92
C ILE A 23 -20.69 -26.07 -7.75
N SER A 24 -20.28 -26.50 -8.95
CA SER A 24 -19.26 -25.83 -9.77
C SER A 24 -19.71 -24.54 -10.49
N VAL A 25 -20.91 -24.01 -10.22
CA VAL A 25 -21.48 -22.96 -11.08
C VAL A 25 -21.86 -21.72 -10.26
N VAL A 26 -21.21 -20.62 -10.67
CA VAL A 26 -21.28 -19.22 -10.22
C VAL A 26 -20.50 -18.89 -8.95
N ALA A 27 -19.17 -18.83 -9.07
CA ALA A 27 -18.39 -17.97 -8.18
C ALA A 27 -18.76 -16.51 -8.48
N TYR A 28 -19.63 -15.93 -7.65
CA TYR A 28 -19.89 -14.49 -7.69
C TYR A 28 -18.65 -13.77 -7.16
N SER A 29 -17.84 -13.24 -8.07
CA SER A 29 -16.79 -12.27 -7.71
C SER A 29 -17.45 -10.95 -7.35
N GLN A 30 -16.77 -10.11 -6.58
CA GLN A 30 -17.10 -8.69 -6.46
C GLN A 30 -16.56 -7.90 -7.67
N ASP A 31 -16.96 -6.64 -7.79
CA ASP A 31 -16.37 -5.76 -8.78
C ASP A 31 -14.90 -5.52 -8.44
N THR A 32 -14.05 -5.46 -9.46
CA THR A 32 -12.62 -5.22 -9.34
C THR A 32 -12.23 -4.08 -10.28
N ILE A 33 -11.68 -3.01 -9.72
CA ILE A 33 -11.20 -1.86 -10.48
C ILE A 33 -9.71 -2.04 -10.70
N PHE A 34 -9.28 -1.90 -11.94
CA PHE A 34 -7.89 -2.00 -12.36
C PHE A 34 -7.43 -0.60 -12.71
N LEU A 35 -6.39 -0.13 -12.03
CA LEU A 35 -5.77 1.15 -12.32
C LEU A 35 -4.87 1.00 -13.55
N ARG A 36 -4.80 2.06 -14.34
CA ARG A 36 -3.95 2.14 -15.53
C ARG A 36 -2.49 2.26 -15.13
N GLU A 37 -2.23 3.01 -14.08
CA GLU A 37 -0.89 3.18 -13.52
C GLU A 37 -0.66 2.10 -12.46
N ASN A 38 0.55 1.55 -12.44
CA ASN A 38 1.07 0.64 -11.42
C ASN A 38 0.46 -0.78 -11.37
N ASN A 39 -0.39 -1.18 -12.33
CA ASN A 39 -1.05 -2.51 -12.35
C ASN A 39 -1.76 -2.86 -11.03
N ILE A 40 -2.24 -1.85 -10.30
CA ILE A 40 -2.95 -2.05 -9.05
C ILE A 40 -4.40 -2.43 -9.37
N GLU A 41 -4.88 -3.49 -8.75
CA GLU A 41 -6.29 -3.87 -8.75
C GLU A 41 -6.81 -3.85 -7.31
N PHE A 42 -8.04 -3.41 -7.14
CA PHE A 42 -8.69 -3.48 -5.83
C PHE A 42 -10.18 -3.77 -5.95
N LYS A 43 -10.69 -4.38 -4.87
CA LYS A 43 -12.06 -4.85 -4.78
C LYS A 43 -12.99 -3.71 -4.35
N ALA A 44 -14.08 -3.55 -5.08
CA ALA A 44 -15.03 -2.48 -4.86
C ALA A 44 -16.48 -2.92 -5.13
N LYS A 45 -17.42 -2.06 -4.78
CA LYS A 45 -18.79 -2.06 -5.29
C LYS A 45 -18.97 -0.78 -6.09
N VAL A 46 -19.03 -0.88 -7.40
CA VAL A 46 -19.23 0.28 -8.28
C VAL A 46 -20.71 0.67 -8.21
N THR A 47 -20.99 1.93 -7.90
CA THR A 47 -22.36 2.45 -7.75
C THR A 47 -22.80 3.29 -8.94
N GLU A 48 -21.85 3.94 -9.63
CA GLU A 48 -22.14 4.79 -10.79
C GLU A 48 -20.90 4.89 -11.68
N VAL A 49 -21.10 4.91 -13.00
CA VAL A 49 -20.04 5.14 -14.01
C VAL A 49 -20.53 6.26 -14.92
N THR A 50 -19.76 7.34 -15.00
CA THR A 50 -19.99 8.49 -15.89
C THR A 50 -18.78 8.62 -16.82
N ASP A 51 -18.83 9.48 -17.84
CA ASP A 51 -17.73 9.62 -18.81
C ASP A 51 -16.40 10.12 -18.20
N GLU A 52 -16.47 10.81 -17.05
CA GLU A 52 -15.28 11.39 -16.40
C GLU A 52 -14.88 10.63 -15.12
N VAL A 53 -15.86 10.15 -14.35
CA VAL A 53 -15.63 9.57 -13.03
C VAL A 53 -16.50 8.34 -12.77
N ILE A 54 -15.97 7.41 -11.98
CA ILE A 54 -16.74 6.34 -11.36
C ILE A 54 -16.95 6.65 -9.88
N LYS A 55 -18.09 6.25 -9.34
CA LYS A 55 -18.37 6.25 -7.91
C LYS A 55 -18.37 4.82 -7.40
N TYR A 56 -17.69 4.55 -6.30
CA TYR A 56 -17.57 3.20 -5.75
C TYR A 56 -17.47 3.21 -4.22
N LYS A 57 -17.75 2.05 -3.62
CA LYS A 57 -17.43 1.77 -2.21
C LYS A 57 -16.35 0.71 -2.12
N LYS A 58 -15.40 0.85 -1.18
CA LYS A 58 -14.38 -0.18 -0.92
C LYS A 58 -15.08 -1.46 -0.46
N TRP A 59 -14.67 -2.62 -0.99
CA TRP A 59 -15.33 -3.89 -0.68
C TRP A 59 -15.29 -4.24 0.81
N GLU A 60 -14.20 -3.89 1.48
CA GLU A 60 -14.00 -4.14 2.92
C GLU A 60 -14.83 -3.20 3.81
N ASN A 61 -15.45 -2.15 3.23
CA ASN A 61 -16.26 -1.18 3.97
C ASN A 61 -17.43 -0.65 3.13
N LEU A 62 -18.44 -1.51 2.89
CA LEU A 62 -19.63 -1.17 2.09
C LEU A 62 -20.58 -0.17 2.78
N ASP A 63 -20.51 -0.05 4.10
CA ASP A 63 -21.27 0.96 4.86
C ASP A 63 -20.54 2.31 4.93
N GLY A 64 -19.27 2.34 4.50
CA GLY A 64 -18.44 3.53 4.47
C GLY A 64 -18.83 4.55 3.37
N PRO A 65 -18.02 5.62 3.20
CA PRO A 65 -18.31 6.67 2.24
C PRO A 65 -18.23 6.17 0.79
N THR A 66 -18.88 6.92 -0.11
CA THR A 66 -18.75 6.73 -1.56
C THR A 66 -17.54 7.51 -2.05
N TYR A 67 -16.64 6.82 -2.74
CA TYR A 67 -15.41 7.37 -3.32
C TYR A 67 -15.61 7.65 -4.80
N ASN A 68 -14.92 8.67 -5.33
CA ASN A 68 -14.91 8.99 -6.75
C ASN A 68 -13.51 8.72 -7.34
N LEU A 69 -13.44 8.09 -8.51
CA LEU A 69 -12.18 7.81 -9.21
C LEU A 69 -12.32 8.18 -10.69
N ASN A 70 -11.33 8.86 -11.27
CA ASN A 70 -11.39 9.33 -12.65
C ASN A 70 -11.21 8.16 -13.65
N ILE A 71 -12.00 8.14 -14.71
CA ILE A 71 -11.89 7.13 -15.79
C ILE A 71 -10.51 7.14 -16.44
N SER A 72 -9.86 8.30 -16.55
CA SER A 72 -8.49 8.40 -17.09
C SER A 72 -7.45 7.64 -16.27
N SER A 73 -7.72 7.32 -15.00
CA SER A 73 -6.82 6.56 -14.13
C SER A 73 -7.12 5.06 -14.13
N ILE A 74 -8.19 4.63 -14.80
CA ILE A 74 -8.67 3.25 -14.79
C ILE A 74 -8.28 2.59 -16.11
N SER A 75 -7.73 1.38 -16.07
CA SER A 75 -7.54 0.56 -17.26
C SER A 75 -8.80 -0.22 -17.58
N LYS A 76 -9.39 -0.87 -16.57
CA LYS A 76 -10.66 -1.59 -16.71
C LYS A 76 -11.40 -1.76 -15.39
N ILE A 77 -12.69 -2.08 -15.50
CA ILE A 77 -13.52 -2.54 -14.38
C ILE A 77 -14.04 -3.92 -14.75
N ARG A 78 -13.82 -4.91 -13.89
CA ARG A 78 -14.46 -6.23 -13.98
C ARG A 78 -15.60 -6.29 -12.99
N TYR A 79 -16.83 -6.40 -13.46
CA TYR A 79 -18.01 -6.47 -12.60
C TYR A 79 -18.25 -7.88 -12.06
N LYS A 80 -19.05 -7.96 -10.99
CA LYS A 80 -19.45 -9.22 -10.35
C LYS A 80 -20.06 -10.27 -11.29
N ASN A 81 -20.69 -9.83 -12.38
CA ASN A 81 -21.33 -10.69 -13.37
C ASN A 81 -20.36 -11.15 -14.47
N GLY A 82 -19.07 -10.80 -14.38
CA GLY A 82 -18.04 -11.13 -15.35
C GLY A 82 -17.96 -10.19 -16.56
N GLN A 83 -18.83 -9.17 -16.66
CA GLN A 83 -18.67 -8.13 -17.69
C GLN A 83 -17.45 -7.26 -17.37
N GLU A 84 -16.76 -6.78 -18.41
CA GLU A 84 -15.61 -5.88 -18.27
C GLU A 84 -15.84 -4.60 -19.07
N ASP A 85 -15.65 -3.44 -18.44
CA ASP A 85 -15.51 -2.15 -19.11
C ASP A 85 -14.04 -1.81 -19.24
N ASN A 86 -13.55 -1.64 -20.46
CA ASN A 86 -12.17 -1.26 -20.74
C ASN A 86 -12.11 0.21 -21.12
N PHE A 87 -11.28 0.96 -20.41
CA PHE A 87 -11.10 2.38 -20.64
C PHE A 87 -9.75 2.58 -21.33
N SER A 88 -9.77 3.20 -22.50
CA SER A 88 -8.54 3.56 -23.23
C SER A 88 -8.09 4.96 -22.82
N ALA A 89 -6.79 5.22 -22.83
CA ALA A 89 -6.26 6.57 -22.68
C ALA A 89 -6.49 7.33 -23.98
N THR A 90 -7.72 7.81 -24.19
CA THR A 90 -8.04 8.63 -25.36
C THR A 90 -8.29 10.06 -24.89
N GLY A 91 -7.20 10.81 -24.79
CA GLY A 91 -7.18 12.12 -25.41
C GLY A 91 -7.00 11.90 -26.92
N THR A 92 -7.84 12.57 -27.69
CA THR A 92 -8.04 12.47 -29.14
C THR A 92 -6.73 12.53 -29.97
N ASP A 93 -6.70 11.68 -31.00
CA ASP A 93 -5.90 11.66 -32.25
C ASP A 93 -4.41 11.25 -32.31
N ALA A 94 -4.23 10.03 -32.86
CA ALA A 94 -3.44 9.67 -34.05
C ALA A 94 -1.93 9.28 -33.98
N THR A 95 -1.72 7.96 -34.23
CA THR A 95 -0.66 7.28 -35.02
C THR A 95 0.66 6.78 -34.35
N ASN A 96 0.64 5.49 -33.92
CA ASN A 96 1.60 4.35 -34.03
C ASN A 96 3.04 4.52 -34.62
N PRO A 97 3.99 3.53 -34.47
CA PRO A 97 4.21 2.52 -33.41
C PRO A 97 5.70 2.19 -33.03
N ILE A 98 5.87 1.59 -31.84
CA ILE A 98 6.82 0.50 -31.41
C ILE A 98 8.33 0.63 -31.67
N VAL A 99 9.15 0.57 -30.60
CA VAL A 99 10.18 -0.50 -30.43
C VAL A 99 10.33 -0.88 -28.95
N GLN A 100 10.10 -2.17 -28.70
CA GLN A 100 10.35 -2.93 -27.48
C GLN A 100 11.85 -3.28 -27.40
N SER A 101 12.49 -3.14 -26.25
CA SER A 101 13.76 -3.82 -25.98
C SER A 101 13.88 -4.16 -24.50
N ALA A 102 13.83 -5.46 -24.24
CA ALA A 102 14.13 -6.07 -22.96
C ALA A 102 15.64 -6.04 -22.73
N SER A 103 16.09 -5.66 -21.52
CA SER A 103 17.35 -6.14 -20.96
C SER A 103 17.45 -5.88 -19.44
N ALA A 104 17.83 -6.95 -18.73
CA ALA A 104 18.52 -7.02 -17.44
C ALA A 104 17.79 -6.59 -16.15
N LEU A 105 17.67 -7.56 -15.24
CA LEU A 105 17.42 -7.42 -13.81
C LEU A 105 18.50 -6.50 -13.17
N ALA A 106 18.10 -5.27 -12.86
CA ALA A 106 18.83 -4.27 -12.07
C ALA A 106 17.87 -3.74 -10.98
N PRO A 107 18.37 -3.23 -9.82
CA PRO A 107 17.54 -2.91 -8.67
C PRO A 107 16.44 -1.90 -9.02
N SER A 108 15.28 -2.09 -8.40
CA SER A 108 14.02 -1.36 -8.61
C SER A 108 14.24 0.10 -8.97
N LYS A 109 13.71 0.53 -10.13
CA LYS A 109 13.72 1.93 -10.57
C LYS A 109 13.13 2.81 -9.46
N ILE A 110 13.90 3.79 -9.00
CA ILE A 110 13.46 4.81 -8.05
C ILE A 110 12.52 5.76 -8.80
N ASN A 111 11.25 5.80 -8.42
CA ASN A 111 10.29 6.75 -8.98
C ASN A 111 10.64 8.16 -8.49
N THR A 112 11.20 8.99 -9.37
CA THR A 112 11.57 10.38 -9.08
C THR A 112 10.75 11.31 -9.95
N PHE A 113 10.08 12.30 -9.34
CA PHE A 113 9.20 13.23 -10.05
C PHE A 113 9.74 14.67 -9.96
N PRO A 114 9.94 15.36 -11.10
CA PRO A 114 10.32 16.78 -11.10
C PRO A 114 9.14 17.66 -10.66
N LEU A 115 9.39 18.67 -9.83
CA LEU A 115 8.36 19.57 -9.26
C LEU A 115 7.76 20.59 -10.28
N ALA A 116 7.93 20.39 -11.59
CA ALA A 116 7.71 21.43 -12.61
C ALA A 116 6.24 21.92 -12.76
N SER A 117 5.25 21.31 -12.10
CA SER A 117 3.86 21.77 -12.11
C SER A 117 3.14 21.55 -10.77
N GLY A 118 3.80 21.89 -9.67
CA GLY A 118 3.27 21.64 -8.32
C GLY A 118 3.49 20.18 -7.89
N TYR A 119 3.12 19.90 -6.64
CA TYR A 119 3.22 18.57 -6.05
C TYR A 119 2.29 17.60 -6.77
N PRO A 120 2.64 16.31 -6.92
CA PRO A 120 1.80 15.36 -7.62
C PRO A 120 0.42 15.32 -6.97
N LYS A 121 -0.58 15.83 -7.68
CA LYS A 121 -1.99 15.66 -7.33
C LYS A 121 -2.45 14.33 -7.90
N VAL A 122 -1.94 13.23 -7.35
CA VAL A 122 -2.19 11.88 -7.89
C VAL A 122 -2.36 10.91 -6.73
N GLY A 123 -3.52 10.88 -6.06
CA GLY A 123 -3.96 9.75 -5.23
C GLY A 123 -3.10 9.27 -4.04
N LEU A 124 -1.99 9.95 -3.70
CA LEU A 124 -0.98 9.49 -2.74
C LEU A 124 -1.01 10.33 -1.46
N VAL A 125 -2.21 10.37 -0.87
CA VAL A 125 -2.45 10.99 0.42
C VAL A 125 -1.81 10.14 1.52
N ASN A 126 -1.25 10.79 2.54
CA ASN A 126 -0.56 10.15 3.66
C ASN A 126 0.68 9.32 3.27
N VAL A 127 1.25 9.57 2.08
CA VAL A 127 2.48 8.91 1.61
C VAL A 127 3.69 9.83 1.78
N PRO A 128 4.75 9.42 2.50
CA PRO A 128 5.96 10.21 2.65
C PRO A 128 6.89 10.03 1.45
N TYR A 129 7.35 11.15 0.90
CA TYR A 129 8.36 11.21 -0.16
C TYR A 129 9.64 11.84 0.36
N TRP A 130 10.79 11.34 -0.06
CA TRP A 130 12.03 12.10 0.10
C TRP A 130 12.04 13.27 -0.88
N PHE A 131 12.46 14.45 -0.42
CA PHE A 131 12.58 15.65 -1.23
C PHE A 131 14.02 16.13 -1.29
N GLU A 132 14.51 16.34 -2.51
CA GLU A 132 15.83 16.88 -2.77
C GLU A 132 15.86 17.63 -4.10
N ASN A 133 16.49 18.81 -4.12
CA ASN A 133 16.77 19.59 -5.34
C ASN A 133 15.55 19.80 -6.26
N GLY A 134 14.36 20.00 -5.68
CA GLY A 134 13.13 20.20 -6.46
C GLY A 134 12.59 18.92 -7.11
N ALA A 135 13.03 17.77 -6.64
CA ALA A 135 12.49 16.46 -6.99
C ALA A 135 11.98 15.75 -5.74
N ILE A 136 10.96 14.91 -5.94
CA ILE A 136 10.48 13.99 -4.93
C ILE A 136 10.77 12.55 -5.35
N THR A 137 11.09 11.71 -4.38
CA THR A 137 11.39 10.30 -4.55
C THR A 137 10.52 9.48 -3.62
N GLU A 138 9.84 8.48 -4.17
CA GLU A 138 9.06 7.54 -3.39
C GLU A 138 9.97 6.69 -2.50
N LEU A 139 9.56 6.50 -1.25
CA LEU A 139 10.22 5.60 -0.32
C LEU A 139 9.79 4.14 -0.59
N GLU A 140 10.52 3.16 -0.05
CA GLU A 140 10.16 1.76 -0.22
C GLU A 140 8.90 1.45 0.59
N LYS A 141 7.75 1.31 -0.07
CA LYS A 141 6.59 0.68 0.58
C LYS A 141 6.95 -0.76 0.93
N ALA A 142 6.80 -1.14 2.19
CA ALA A 142 7.21 -2.45 2.67
C ALA A 142 6.08 -3.18 3.39
N ASP A 143 6.07 -4.51 3.28
CA ASP A 143 5.23 -5.35 4.10
C ASP A 143 5.79 -5.40 5.53
N TYR A 144 4.90 -5.39 6.51
CA TYR A 144 5.28 -5.53 7.91
C TYR A 144 4.38 -6.50 8.67
N THR A 145 4.91 -6.98 9.78
CA THR A 145 4.15 -7.72 10.77
C THR A 145 4.26 -7.05 12.13
N ARG A 146 3.18 -7.09 12.92
CA ARG A 146 3.18 -6.62 14.30
C ARG A 146 3.08 -7.81 15.23
N ASN A 147 4.22 -8.20 15.80
CA ASN A 147 4.33 -9.41 16.60
C ASN A 147 4.55 -9.08 18.08
N LYS A 148 3.93 -9.87 18.95
CA LYS A 148 4.19 -9.80 20.39
C LYS A 148 5.45 -10.61 20.72
N GLN A 149 6.39 -9.97 21.40
CA GLN A 149 7.60 -10.59 21.95
C GLN A 149 7.64 -10.44 23.47
N HIS A 150 8.39 -11.32 24.14
CA HIS A 150 8.63 -11.21 25.58
C HIS A 150 9.66 -10.13 25.86
N SER A 151 9.40 -9.31 26.89
CA SER A 151 10.33 -8.32 27.41
C SER A 151 10.63 -8.65 28.87
N GLY A 152 11.69 -9.41 29.12
CA GLY A 152 12.01 -9.94 30.45
C GLY A 152 10.96 -10.92 30.99
N ALA A 153 10.97 -11.14 32.31
CA ALA A 153 10.14 -12.17 32.97
C ALA A 153 8.63 -11.85 33.02
N TRP A 154 8.25 -10.58 32.97
CA TRP A 154 6.86 -10.13 33.15
C TRP A 154 6.36 -9.15 32.09
N GLY A 155 7.24 -8.71 31.19
CA GLY A 155 6.91 -7.73 30.17
C GLY A 155 6.57 -8.36 28.82
N ARG A 156 5.75 -7.65 28.06
CA ARG A 156 5.45 -7.94 26.65
C ARG A 156 5.81 -6.71 25.83
N MET A 157 6.24 -6.91 24.59
CA MET A 157 6.52 -5.81 23.67
C MET A 157 5.92 -6.13 22.31
N TRP A 158 5.33 -5.12 21.70
CA TRP A 158 4.87 -5.15 20.31
C TRP A 158 6.02 -4.67 19.44
N VAL A 159 6.44 -5.53 18.53
CA VAL A 159 7.54 -5.28 17.62
C VAL A 159 6.98 -5.24 16.21
N ILE A 160 7.28 -4.16 15.51
CA ILE A 160 7.06 -4.05 14.08
C ILE A 160 8.29 -4.64 13.41
N THR A 161 8.06 -5.60 12.52
CA THR A 161 9.11 -6.27 11.76
C THR A 161 8.85 -6.07 10.28
N VAL A 162 9.85 -5.57 9.58
CA VAL A 162 9.82 -5.30 8.14
C VAL A 162 10.82 -6.20 7.44
N ALA A 163 10.38 -6.81 6.35
CA ALA A 163 11.18 -7.78 5.62
C ALA A 163 12.52 -7.19 5.13
N GLY A 164 13.55 -8.03 5.10
CA GLY A 164 14.88 -7.64 4.66
C GLY A 164 15.70 -6.87 5.70
N ILE A 165 16.99 -6.70 5.41
CA ILE A 165 17.98 -6.07 6.30
C ILE A 165 18.37 -4.65 5.86
N ALA A 166 17.95 -4.24 4.67
CA ALA A 166 18.25 -2.93 4.12
C ALA A 166 17.15 -2.51 3.15
N SER A 167 16.85 -1.22 3.11
CA SER A 167 15.99 -0.67 2.08
C SER A 167 16.68 -0.64 0.72
N ASN A 168 15.88 -0.78 -0.33
CA ASN A 168 16.29 -0.50 -1.70
C ASN A 168 16.40 1.01 -1.97
N ILE A 169 15.80 1.86 -1.12
CA ILE A 169 15.94 3.32 -1.18
C ILE A 169 17.06 3.76 -0.25
N ARG A 170 18.10 4.39 -0.82
CA ARG A 170 19.28 4.86 -0.08
C ARG A 170 19.39 6.37 -0.17
N LEU A 171 19.25 7.05 0.96
CA LEU A 171 19.34 8.49 1.05
C LEU A 171 20.78 8.92 1.38
N PRO A 172 21.21 10.08 0.86
CA PRO A 172 22.53 10.64 1.17
C PRO A 172 22.65 10.99 2.66
N LYS A 173 23.89 10.95 3.16
CA LYS A 173 24.21 11.37 4.52
C LYS A 173 24.26 12.91 4.59
N GLN A 174 23.10 13.55 4.52
CA GLN A 174 22.96 14.99 4.58
C GLN A 174 22.09 15.46 5.74
N ASP A 175 22.12 16.76 5.96
CA ASP A 175 21.37 17.42 7.02
C ASP A 175 20.99 18.84 6.56
N PRO A 176 19.69 19.20 6.52
CA PRO A 176 18.55 18.35 6.86
C PRO A 176 18.23 17.34 5.75
N LEU A 177 17.76 16.16 6.15
CA LEU A 177 16.91 15.35 5.26
C LEU A 177 15.52 15.95 5.25
N GLN A 178 14.93 16.05 4.06
CA GLN A 178 13.63 16.67 3.84
C GLN A 178 12.68 15.66 3.23
N PHE A 179 11.45 15.65 3.73
CA PHE A 179 10.40 14.78 3.25
C PHE A 179 9.13 15.59 3.00
N ILE A 180 8.27 15.10 2.12
CA ILE A 180 6.99 15.75 1.82
C ILE A 180 5.86 14.75 2.01
N ILE A 181 4.78 15.22 2.60
CA ILE A 181 3.54 14.46 2.76
C ILE A 181 2.34 15.38 2.48
N GLN A 182 1.37 14.85 1.74
CA GLN A 182 0.07 15.49 1.52
C GLN A 182 -0.95 14.78 2.40
N LEU A 183 -1.57 15.50 3.33
CA LEU A 183 -2.62 14.95 4.19
C LEU A 183 -3.98 14.97 3.47
N ASP A 184 -4.90 14.13 3.94
CA ASP A 184 -6.30 14.12 3.49
C ASP A 184 -7.06 15.35 4.01
N ASP A 185 -6.87 15.67 5.29
CA ASP A 185 -7.33 16.90 5.92
C ASP A 185 -6.28 18.00 5.75
N PRO A 186 -6.59 19.09 5.01
CA PRO A 186 -5.69 20.21 4.86
C PRO A 186 -5.22 20.85 6.17
N LYS A 187 -6.02 20.73 7.22
CA LYS A 187 -5.73 21.23 8.57
C LYS A 187 -5.26 20.14 9.53
N GLY A 188 -5.05 18.94 9.02
CA GLY A 188 -4.59 17.79 9.78
C GLY A 188 -3.20 18.01 10.37
N ASN A 189 -2.92 17.31 11.47
CA ASN A 189 -1.60 17.29 12.07
C ASN A 189 -0.76 16.18 11.43
N PRO A 190 0.34 16.47 10.72
CA PRO A 190 1.16 15.43 10.10
C PRO A 190 1.75 14.44 11.12
N PHE A 191 1.94 14.86 12.38
CA PHE A 191 2.49 14.00 13.43
C PHE A 191 1.49 12.97 13.97
N SER A 192 0.19 13.14 13.74
CA SER A 192 -0.80 12.09 14.06
C SER A 192 -0.94 11.06 12.96
N ILE A 193 -0.49 11.39 11.75
CA ILE A 193 -0.58 10.52 10.57
C ILE A 193 0.69 9.71 10.39
N CYS A 194 1.84 10.36 10.51
CA CYS A 194 3.13 9.82 10.12
C CYS A 194 4.15 9.92 11.25
N GLU A 195 4.74 8.77 11.62
CA GLU A 195 5.79 8.69 12.63
C GLU A 195 7.06 8.08 12.03
N LEU A 196 8.22 8.63 12.38
CA LEU A 196 9.53 8.14 11.92
C LEU A 196 10.22 7.31 12.99
N HIS A 197 10.74 6.14 12.63
CA HIS A 197 11.37 5.20 13.56
C HIS A 197 12.75 4.76 13.06
N LEU A 198 13.73 4.67 13.96
CA LEU A 198 14.99 3.97 13.69
C LEU A 198 14.79 2.47 13.94
N CYS A 199 15.26 1.66 13.00
CA CYS A 199 15.24 0.21 13.13
C CYS A 199 16.55 -0.34 13.71
N GLU A 200 16.39 -1.37 14.54
CA GLU A 200 17.44 -2.34 14.79
C GLU A 200 17.45 -3.34 13.62
N VAL A 201 18.64 -3.63 13.09
CA VAL A 201 18.82 -4.60 12.01
C VAL A 201 19.43 -5.86 12.57
N LYS A 202 18.66 -6.95 12.55
CA LYS A 202 19.13 -8.31 12.89
C LYS A 202 19.06 -9.18 11.63
N ALA A 203 18.23 -10.23 11.65
CA ALA A 203 17.82 -10.94 10.44
C ALA A 203 16.84 -10.14 9.58
N GLN A 204 16.10 -9.22 10.21
CA GLN A 204 15.17 -8.28 9.59
C GLN A 204 15.27 -6.90 10.27
N ARG A 205 14.70 -5.88 9.62
CA ARG A 205 14.52 -4.54 10.20
C ARG A 205 13.39 -4.60 11.22
N GLN A 206 13.64 -4.10 12.42
CA GLN A 206 12.63 -4.10 13.47
C GLN A 206 12.71 -2.85 14.35
N PHE A 207 11.57 -2.39 14.82
CA PHE A 207 11.51 -1.41 15.91
C PHE A 207 10.44 -1.80 16.91
N ILE A 208 10.63 -1.37 18.14
CA ILE A 208 9.69 -1.61 19.22
C ILE A 208 8.63 -0.52 19.12
N ASP A 209 7.38 -0.88 18.92
CA ASP A 209 6.27 0.06 18.87
C ASP A 209 5.76 0.34 20.29
N THR A 210 5.55 -0.69 21.10
CA THR A 210 4.97 -0.52 22.44
C THR A 210 5.50 -1.57 23.41
N LYS A 211 5.71 -1.19 24.67
CA LYS A 211 6.12 -2.08 25.76
C LYS A 211 5.06 -2.08 26.85
N LYS A 212 4.63 -3.26 27.26
CA LYS A 212 3.70 -3.46 28.37
C LYS A 212 4.41 -4.13 29.53
N GLY A 213 4.41 -3.47 30.67
CA GLY A 213 4.96 -3.98 31.92
C GLY A 213 3.98 -3.81 33.08
N MET A 214 4.50 -3.94 34.30
CA MET A 214 3.70 -3.83 35.53
C MET A 214 3.05 -2.45 35.69
N HIS A 215 3.68 -1.40 35.16
CA HIS A 215 3.20 -0.02 35.19
C HIS A 215 2.33 0.35 33.98
N GLY A 216 1.82 -0.64 33.25
CA GLY A 216 0.98 -0.42 32.08
C GLY A 216 1.76 -0.46 30.76
N GLU A 217 1.17 0.16 29.75
CA GLU A 217 1.60 0.08 28.36
C GLU A 217 2.16 1.42 27.91
N VAL A 218 3.39 1.41 27.39
CA VAL A 218 4.18 2.59 27.01
C VAL A 218 4.55 2.46 25.54
N LYS A 219 4.07 3.40 24.72
CA LYS A 219 4.49 3.52 23.31
C LYS A 219 5.94 3.99 23.26
N GLN A 220 6.76 3.37 22.43
CA GLN A 220 8.12 3.81 22.19
C GLN A 220 8.07 5.15 21.45
N GLU A 221 8.86 6.12 21.91
CA GLU A 221 8.89 7.44 21.28
C GLU A 221 9.49 7.36 19.87
N ALA A 222 8.78 7.95 18.90
CA ALA A 222 9.24 8.13 17.54
C ALA A 222 10.34 9.20 17.45
N ILE A 223 11.11 9.20 16.37
CA ILE A 223 12.03 10.28 16.05
C ILE A 223 11.22 11.56 15.84
N LYS A 224 11.56 12.59 16.63
CA LYS A 224 10.92 13.89 16.53
C LYS A 224 11.13 14.49 15.13
N LEU A 225 10.03 14.91 14.52
CA LEU A 225 9.99 15.64 13.27
C LEU A 225 9.56 17.09 13.53
N ASP A 226 10.09 18.00 12.73
CA ASP A 226 9.54 19.33 12.52
C ASP A 226 8.71 19.33 11.24
N ALA A 227 7.65 20.13 11.19
CA ALA A 227 6.76 20.24 10.05
C ALA A 227 6.54 21.70 9.65
N LYS A 228 6.55 21.97 8.35
CA LYS A 228 6.23 23.27 7.75
C LYS A 228 5.18 23.08 6.67
N ALA A 229 4.02 23.72 6.83
CA ALA A 229 3.03 23.80 5.76
C ALA A 229 3.63 24.53 4.55
N LEU A 230 3.47 23.94 3.37
CA LEU A 230 3.97 24.49 2.10
C LEU A 230 2.88 25.25 1.35
N ASN A 231 1.61 24.94 1.62
CA ASN A 231 0.43 25.59 1.08
C ASN A 231 -0.77 25.34 2.02
N ASP A 232 -1.96 25.76 1.59
CA ASP A 232 -3.24 25.58 2.28
C ASP A 232 -3.96 24.25 1.93
N THR A 233 -3.33 23.37 1.15
CA THR A 233 -3.94 22.12 0.69
C THR A 233 -3.67 20.94 1.62
N GLY A 234 -2.94 21.11 2.72
CA GLY A 234 -2.50 20.01 3.60
C GLY A 234 -1.15 19.43 3.25
N LEU A 235 -0.36 20.15 2.46
CA LEU A 235 0.97 19.71 2.10
C LEU A 235 2.00 20.21 3.11
N TYR A 236 2.79 19.28 3.64
CA TYR A 236 3.81 19.57 4.64
C TYR A 236 5.19 19.12 4.16
N MET A 237 6.18 19.97 4.42
CA MET A 237 7.58 19.57 4.50
C MET A 237 7.86 19.06 5.90
N LEU A 238 8.41 17.86 6.01
CA LEU A 238 8.87 17.25 7.25
C LEU A 238 10.40 17.19 7.27
N ALA A 239 10.99 17.44 8.43
CA ALA A 239 12.42 17.28 8.64
C ALA A 239 12.68 16.67 10.02
N PRO A 240 13.61 15.71 10.16
CA PRO A 240 14.06 15.27 11.48
C PRO A 240 14.59 16.45 12.31
N ALA A 241 14.11 16.60 13.55
CA ALA A 241 14.54 17.68 14.45
C ALA A 241 16.03 17.58 14.85
N LYS A 242 16.66 16.43 14.57
CA LYS A 242 18.08 16.18 14.74
C LYS A 242 18.60 15.39 13.54
N LYS A 243 19.86 15.63 13.19
CA LYS A 243 20.59 14.88 12.16
C LYS A 243 20.46 13.36 12.38
N LEU A 244 20.03 12.67 11.33
CA LEU A 244 19.94 11.21 11.35
C LEU A 244 21.33 10.57 11.20
N ALA A 245 21.55 9.51 11.97
CA ALA A 245 22.75 8.70 11.88
C ALA A 245 22.67 7.73 10.68
N LYS A 246 23.74 6.96 10.47
CA LYS A 246 23.71 5.82 9.55
C LYS A 246 22.73 4.77 10.11
N GLY A 247 21.84 4.24 9.29
CA GLY A 247 20.88 3.24 9.75
C GLY A 247 19.73 2.96 8.77
N GLU A 248 18.79 2.15 9.23
CA GLU A 248 17.54 1.82 8.56
C GLU A 248 16.39 2.55 9.26
N TYR A 249 15.56 3.22 8.47
CA TYR A 249 14.50 4.09 8.96
C TYR A 249 13.18 3.72 8.32
N ILE A 250 12.11 3.88 9.10
CA ILE A 250 10.75 3.55 8.69
C ILE A 250 9.81 4.68 9.08
N PHE A 251 9.01 5.14 8.14
CA PHE A 251 7.78 5.85 8.43
C PHE A 251 6.63 4.86 8.60
N THR A 252 5.84 5.02 9.66
CA THR A 252 4.54 4.34 9.81
C THR A 252 3.42 5.32 9.54
N ILE A 253 2.42 4.90 8.77
CA ILE A 253 1.21 5.66 8.48
C ILE A 253 0.06 5.07 9.30
N THR A 254 -0.43 5.86 10.25
CA THR A 254 -1.30 5.41 11.34
C THR A 254 -2.67 4.94 10.83
N ASP A 255 -3.27 5.66 9.88
CA ASP A 255 -4.63 5.37 9.43
C ASP A 255 -4.69 4.27 8.37
N ASP A 256 -3.65 4.18 7.54
CA ASP A 256 -3.61 3.22 6.42
C ASP A 256 -2.87 1.92 6.77
N SER A 257 -2.27 1.84 7.97
CA SER A 257 -1.45 0.68 8.37
C SER A 257 -0.40 0.36 7.30
N GLU A 258 0.34 1.39 6.88
CA GLU A 258 1.38 1.26 5.86
C GLU A 258 2.74 1.65 6.43
N VAL A 259 3.80 1.06 5.88
CA VAL A 259 5.17 1.42 6.24
C VAL A 259 6.00 1.74 5.01
N TYR A 260 6.84 2.76 5.16
CA TYR A 260 7.72 3.27 4.12
C TYR A 260 9.15 3.33 4.63
N ALA A 261 10.05 2.61 3.99
CA ALA A 261 11.41 2.41 4.46
C ALA A 261 12.44 3.16 3.61
N PHE A 262 13.55 3.52 4.25
CA PHE A 262 14.76 4.00 3.60
C PHE A 262 16.00 3.71 4.44
N SER A 263 17.15 3.70 3.78
CA SER A 263 18.46 3.53 4.39
C SER A 263 19.27 4.82 4.33
N ILE A 264 20.13 5.05 5.33
CA ILE A 264 21.20 6.05 5.28
C ILE A 264 22.55 5.31 5.36
N GLY A 265 23.35 5.30 4.28
CA GLY A 265 24.77 4.85 4.25
C GLY A 265 25.22 4.15 2.95
N LYS A 266 26.52 4.00 2.62
CA LYS A 266 27.75 4.62 3.16
C LYS A 266 27.81 6.11 2.83
#